data_AF-A0A9D9L4S6-F1
#
_entry.id   AF-A0A9D9L4S6-F1
#
_cell.length_a   1.000
_cell.length_b   1.000
_cell.length_c   1.000
_cell.angle_alpha   90.00
_cell.angle_beta   90.00
_cell.angle_gamma   90.00
#
_symmetry.space_group_name_H-M   'P 1'
#
loop_
_entity.id
_entity.type
_entity.pdbx_description
1 polymer ?
#
loop_
_entity_poly.entity_id
_entity_poly.type
_entity_poly.pdbx_seq_one_letter_code
_entity_poly.pdbx_strand_id
1 'polypeptide(L)'
;MEGLFGERSIAEITGKDLRLPAYDPKGRLMLFPVRHHSPVCSWQLIRAIDEFRPDVILIEGPENANELIPVLTDENTVMPCAVYYFYKDKKKLVNKEPRDYKCYYPFISSSPEYNAMAEGKRLGIETRFMDLPYSEILINTA
;
A
#
# COMPACT_ATOMS: atom_id res chain seq x y z
N MET A 1 -30.92 -9.76 -8.83
CA MET A 1 -30.18 -10.15 -7.61
C MET A 1 -29.99 -8.87 -6.79
N GLU A 2 -31.11 -8.24 -6.43
CA GLU A 2 -31.17 -7.07 -5.56
C GLU A 2 -31.34 -7.59 -4.13
N GLY A 3 -30.48 -7.18 -3.20
CA GLY A 3 -30.66 -7.52 -1.78
C GLY A 3 -29.41 -7.90 -0.97
N LEU A 4 -28.19 -7.74 -1.49
CA LEU A 4 -26.97 -8.08 -0.72
C LEU A 4 -26.29 -6.90 -0.01
N PHE A 5 -26.70 -5.66 -0.29
CA PHE A 5 -26.22 -4.48 0.43
C PHE A 5 -27.38 -3.84 1.17
N GLY A 6 -27.68 -4.38 2.36
CA GLY A 6 -28.53 -3.68 3.33
C GLY A 6 -27.99 -2.28 3.59
N GLU A 7 -28.89 -1.35 3.90
CA GLU A 7 -28.67 0.07 4.20
C GLU A 7 -27.50 0.30 5.18
N ARG A 8 -26.27 0.24 4.67
CA ARG A 8 -25.11 0.81 5.35
C ARG A 8 -24.96 2.17 4.75
N SER A 9 -25.30 3.21 5.53
CA SER A 9 -24.92 4.57 5.16
C SER A 9 -23.40 4.56 4.98
N ILE A 10 -22.95 4.67 3.74
CA ILE A 10 -21.54 4.92 3.45
C ILE A 10 -21.33 6.34 3.95
N ALA A 11 -20.67 6.50 5.09
CA ALA A 11 -20.43 7.81 5.66
C ALA A 11 -19.60 8.61 4.66
N GLU A 12 -20.19 9.65 4.09
CA GLU A 12 -19.50 10.57 3.18
C GLU A 12 -18.49 11.37 4.01
N ILE A 13 -17.21 10.97 3.95
CA ILE A 13 -16.15 11.69 4.67
C ILE A 13 -15.83 12.96 3.88
N THR A 14 -16.51 14.04 4.22
CA THR A 14 -16.20 15.36 3.64
C THR A 14 -14.92 15.92 4.27
N GLY A 15 -14.04 16.48 3.43
CA GLY A 15 -12.70 16.99 3.77
C GLY A 15 -12.58 17.96 4.96
N LYS A 16 -13.70 18.45 5.51
CA LYS A 16 -13.73 19.46 6.59
C LYS A 16 -13.58 18.88 7.99
N ASP A 17 -13.93 17.60 8.19
CA ASP A 17 -13.86 16.91 9.50
C ASP A 17 -12.81 15.79 9.53
N LEU A 18 -11.88 15.77 8.55
CA LEU A 18 -10.77 14.82 8.48
C LEU A 18 -9.74 15.11 9.57
N ARG A 19 -10.06 14.70 10.81
CA ARG A 19 -9.03 14.38 11.78
C ARG A 19 -8.53 12.99 11.42
N LEU A 20 -7.22 12.86 11.21
CA LEU A 20 -6.61 11.54 11.17
C LEU A 20 -7.01 10.82 12.46
N PRO A 21 -7.56 9.59 12.38
CA PRO A 21 -7.89 8.82 13.57
C PRO A 21 -6.66 8.79 14.48
N ALA A 22 -6.87 9.12 15.74
CA ALA A 22 -5.82 9.01 16.74
C ALA A 22 -5.30 7.57 16.77
N TYR A 23 -4.05 7.40 17.17
CA TYR A 23 -3.51 6.06 17.43
C TYR A 23 -4.39 5.37 18.50
N ASP A 24 -5.12 4.34 18.06
CA ASP A 24 -6.03 3.56 18.90
C ASP A 24 -5.78 2.06 18.66
N PRO A 25 -5.00 1.39 19.52
CA PRO A 25 -4.71 -0.03 19.39
C PRO A 25 -5.93 -0.92 19.68
N LYS A 26 -7.06 -0.36 20.11
CA LYS A 26 -8.33 -1.09 20.32
C LYS A 26 -9.38 -0.76 19.26
N GLY A 27 -9.04 0.10 18.30
CA GLY A 27 -9.91 0.51 17.22
C GLY A 27 -10.15 -0.62 16.20
N ARG A 28 -11.02 -0.36 15.21
CA ARG A 28 -11.22 -1.27 14.06
C ARG A 28 -10.31 -0.96 12.88
N LEU A 29 -9.70 0.22 12.87
CA LEU A 29 -8.84 0.72 11.82
C LEU A 29 -7.72 1.53 12.48
N MET A 30 -6.48 1.23 12.12
CA MET A 30 -5.32 2.01 12.51
C MET A 30 -4.67 2.58 11.25
N LEU A 31 -4.63 3.90 11.14
CA LEU A 31 -3.79 4.57 10.15
C LEU A 31 -2.41 4.79 10.76
N PHE A 32 -1.37 4.27 10.11
CA PHE A 32 0.00 4.41 10.57
C PHE A 32 0.80 5.25 9.55
N PRO A 33 1.11 6.52 9.83
CA PRO A 33 1.83 7.37 8.89
C PRO A 33 3.28 6.91 8.75
N VAL A 34 3.72 6.78 7.51
CA VAL A 34 5.04 6.24 7.18
C VAL A 34 5.95 7.31 6.58
N ARG A 35 7.22 7.28 6.99
CA ARG A 35 8.32 7.88 6.24
C ARG A 35 9.05 6.75 5.52
N HIS A 36 8.99 6.74 4.19
CA HIS A 36 9.68 5.74 3.38
C HIS A 36 11.15 5.61 3.79
N HIS A 37 11.64 4.37 3.80
CA HIS A 37 13.03 4.03 4.13
C HIS A 37 13.50 4.39 5.55
N SER A 38 12.59 4.76 6.47
CA SER A 38 12.96 5.15 7.83
C SER A 38 13.09 3.93 8.77
N PRO A 39 14.29 3.63 9.30
CA PRO A 39 14.48 2.53 10.25
C PRO A 39 13.65 2.68 11.52
N VAL A 40 13.54 3.91 12.04
CA VAL A 40 12.77 4.20 13.25
C VAL A 40 11.27 4.01 12.99
N CYS A 41 10.78 4.47 11.84
CA CYS A 41 9.37 4.28 11.48
C CYS A 41 9.05 2.78 11.32
N SER A 42 9.95 2.03 10.68
CA SER A 42 9.78 0.58 10.53
C SER A 42 9.76 -0.14 11.88
N TRP A 43 10.66 0.22 12.80
CA TRP A 43 10.67 -0.35 14.15
C TRP A 43 9.38 -0.06 14.91
N GLN A 44 8.86 1.17 14.83
CA GLN A 44 7.57 1.54 15.44
C GLN A 44 6.40 0.79 14.79
N LEU A 45 6.42 0.63 13.47
CA LEU A 45 5.38 -0.09 12.73
C LEU A 45 5.30 -1.54 13.16
N ILE A 46 6.42 -2.24 13.30
CA ILE A 46 6.46 -3.63 13.78
C ILE A 46 5.83 -3.74 15.18
N ARG A 47 6.14 -2.80 16.08
CA ARG A 47 5.52 -2.74 17.42
C ARG A 47 4.01 -2.48 17.35
N ALA A 48 3.59 -1.56 16.48
CA ALA A 48 2.18 -1.25 16.30
C ALA A 48 1.41 -2.45 15.74
N ILE A 49 1.98 -3.22 14.81
CA ILE A 49 1.39 -4.46 14.30
C ILE A 49 1.22 -5.48 15.43
N ASP A 50 2.24 -5.67 16.27
CA ASP A 50 2.18 -6.61 17.39
C ASP A 50 1.15 -6.21 18.47
N GLU A 51 1.00 -4.91 18.72
CA GLU A 51 0.02 -4.36 19.67
C GLU A 51 -1.40 -4.38 19.12
N PHE A 52 -1.59 -3.97 17.86
CA PHE A 52 -2.91 -3.85 17.22
C PHE A 52 -3.50 -5.19 16.78
N ARG A 53 -2.64 -6.16 16.41
CA ARG A 53 -3.06 -7.49 15.90
C ARG A 53 -4.07 -7.40 14.74
N PRO A 54 -3.71 -6.76 13.61
CA PRO A 54 -4.64 -6.60 12.49
C PRO A 54 -4.94 -7.94 11.81
N ASP A 55 -6.17 -8.08 11.30
CA ASP A 55 -6.53 -9.18 10.39
C ASP A 55 -5.90 -9.00 8.99
N VAL A 56 -5.66 -7.74 8.58
CA VAL A 56 -5.08 -7.37 7.29
C VAL A 56 -4.23 -6.11 7.42
N ILE A 57 -3.10 -6.06 6.71
CA ILE A 57 -2.23 -4.89 6.60
C ILE A 57 -2.34 -4.34 5.18
N LEU A 58 -2.80 -3.09 5.06
CA LEU A 58 -2.87 -2.36 3.80
C LEU A 58 -1.69 -1.39 3.70
N ILE A 59 -1.01 -1.40 2.56
CA ILE A 59 0.24 -0.68 2.32
C ILE A 59 0.06 0.21 1.10
N GLU A 60 0.48 1.47 1.19
CA GLU A 60 0.58 2.35 0.03
C GLU A 60 1.56 1.74 -1.00
N GLY A 61 1.09 1.62 -2.22
CA GLY A 61 1.74 0.96 -3.35
C GLY A 61 0.70 0.45 -4.34
N PRO A 62 1.04 0.29 -5.63
CA PRO A 62 0.04 0.00 -6.65
C PRO A 62 -0.48 -1.44 -6.52
N GLU A 63 -1.80 -1.61 -6.51
CA GLU A 63 -2.47 -2.90 -6.25
C GLU A 63 -2.06 -4.02 -7.22
N ASN A 64 -1.62 -3.68 -8.42
CA ASN A 64 -1.16 -4.65 -9.41
C ASN A 64 0.24 -5.22 -9.11
N ALA A 65 0.90 -4.82 -8.01
CA ALA A 65 2.07 -5.52 -7.45
C ALA A 65 1.72 -6.54 -6.37
N ASN A 66 0.44 -6.76 -6.03
CA ASN A 66 0.06 -7.71 -4.99
C ASN A 66 0.63 -9.13 -5.23
N GLU A 67 0.69 -9.58 -6.49
CA GLU A 67 1.28 -10.88 -6.87
C GLU A 67 2.80 -10.97 -6.62
N LEU A 68 3.48 -9.83 -6.44
CA LEU A 68 4.91 -9.76 -6.17
C LEU A 68 5.23 -9.82 -4.67
N ILE A 69 4.24 -9.66 -3.77
CA ILE A 69 4.45 -9.72 -2.32
C ILE A 69 5.16 -11.02 -1.88
N PRO A 70 4.77 -12.23 -2.36
CA PRO A 70 5.46 -13.46 -2.02
C PRO A 70 6.93 -13.47 -2.45
N VAL A 71 7.24 -12.85 -3.60
CA VAL A 71 8.61 -12.72 -4.11
C VAL A 71 9.40 -11.73 -3.26
N LEU A 72 8.83 -10.57 -2.95
CA LEU A 72 9.47 -9.53 -2.14
C LEU A 72 9.82 -10.02 -0.73
N THR A 73 9.00 -10.91 -0.17
CA THR A 73 9.17 -11.46 1.18
C THR A 73 9.83 -12.85 1.19
N ASP A 74 10.30 -13.35 0.05
CA ASP A 74 11.02 -14.61 -0.04
C ASP A 74 12.40 -14.51 0.63
N GLU A 75 12.85 -15.59 1.26
CA GLU A 75 14.16 -15.63 1.93
C GLU A 75 15.34 -15.49 0.97
N ASN A 76 15.13 -15.81 -0.31
CA ASN A 76 16.14 -15.65 -1.37
C ASN A 76 16.16 -14.22 -1.93
N THR A 77 15.18 -13.38 -1.59
CA THR A 77 15.14 -11.99 -2.03
C THR A 77 15.97 -11.12 -1.12
N VAL A 78 17.09 -10.62 -1.64
CA VAL A 78 18.05 -9.80 -0.89
C VAL A 78 17.81 -8.31 -1.19
N MET A 79 17.61 -7.52 -0.13
CA MET A 79 17.51 -6.06 -0.23
C MET A 79 18.87 -5.41 -0.54
N PRO A 80 18.93 -4.27 -1.26
CA PRO A 80 17.81 -3.51 -1.79
C PRO A 80 17.23 -4.12 -3.07
N CYS A 81 15.91 -4.08 -3.22
CA CYS A 81 15.23 -4.45 -4.45
C CYS A 81 14.22 -3.37 -4.85
N ALA A 82 13.64 -3.48 -6.05
CA ALA A 82 12.59 -2.56 -6.46
C ALA A 82 11.56 -3.27 -7.34
N VAL A 83 10.31 -2.87 -7.22
CA VAL A 83 9.30 -3.18 -8.24
C VAL A 83 9.45 -2.19 -9.38
N TYR A 84 9.60 -2.71 -10.60
CA TYR A 84 9.69 -1.90 -11.82
C TYR A 84 8.36 -1.90 -12.56
N TYR A 85 7.80 -0.71 -12.74
CA TYR A 85 6.62 -0.49 -13.55
C TYR A 85 6.96 0.08 -14.91
N PHE A 86 6.30 -0.46 -15.92
CA PHE A 86 6.36 0.05 -17.28
C PHE A 86 4.95 0.19 -17.84
N TYR A 87 4.63 1.38 -18.33
CA TYR A 87 3.37 1.65 -19.01
C TYR A 87 3.63 2.31 -20.36
N LYS A 88 3.08 1.71 -21.42
CA LYS A 88 3.19 2.23 -22.78
C LYS A 88 1.87 2.87 -23.18
N ASP A 89 1.83 4.20 -23.23
CA ASP A 89 0.62 4.96 -23.53
C ASP A 89 0.33 5.01 -25.04
N LYS A 90 -0.08 3.86 -25.61
CA LYS A 90 -0.46 3.77 -27.03
C LYS A 90 -1.73 4.55 -27.36
N LYS A 91 -2.59 4.73 -26.36
CA LYS A 91 -3.91 5.35 -26.51
C LYS A 91 -3.89 6.87 -26.26
N LYS A 92 -2.73 7.45 -25.93
CA LYS A 92 -2.56 8.88 -25.65
C LYS A 92 -3.46 9.35 -24.51
N LEU A 93 -3.65 8.49 -23.49
CA LEU A 93 -4.52 8.75 -22.34
C LEU A 93 -3.87 9.67 -21.31
N VAL A 94 -2.54 9.70 -21.25
CA VAL A 94 -1.79 10.54 -20.32
C VAL A 94 -1.44 11.88 -20.97
N ASN A 95 -1.02 11.85 -22.24
CA ASN A 95 -0.62 13.05 -22.99
C ASN A 95 -1.00 12.94 -24.47
N LYS A 96 -1.11 14.09 -25.16
CA LYS A 96 -1.43 14.16 -26.61
C LYS A 96 -0.45 13.38 -27.49
N GLU A 97 0.80 13.30 -27.06
CA GLU A 97 1.83 12.50 -27.72
C GLU A 97 2.07 11.19 -26.97
N PRO A 98 2.17 10.05 -27.69
CA PRO A 98 2.36 8.75 -27.06
C PRO A 98 3.75 8.69 -26.42
N ARG A 99 3.79 8.22 -25.17
CA ARG A 99 5.02 8.12 -24.39
C ARG A 99 5.06 6.82 -23.59
N ASP A 100 6.28 6.42 -23.29
CA ASP A 100 6.58 5.30 -22.40
C ASP A 100 6.87 5.86 -21.00
N TYR A 101 6.18 5.36 -19.99
CA TYR A 101 6.32 5.76 -18.60
C TYR A 101 6.93 4.63 -17.78
N LYS A 102 7.83 5.00 -16.87
CA LYS A 102 8.58 4.07 -16.03
C LYS A 102 8.59 4.57 -14.59
N CYS A 103 8.47 3.67 -13.63
CA CYS A 103 8.62 3.99 -12.22
C CYS A 103 9.27 2.83 -11.47
N TYR A 104 10.03 3.17 -10.43
CA TYR A 104 10.62 2.22 -9.51
C TYR A 104 10.04 2.48 -8.12
N TYR A 105 9.57 1.42 -7.48
CA TYR A 105 9.20 1.42 -6.06
C TYR A 105 10.32 0.68 -5.31
N PRO A 106 11.31 1.42 -4.77
CA PRO A 106 12.45 0.83 -4.10
C PRO A 106 12.08 0.32 -2.71
N PHE A 107 12.72 -0.76 -2.29
CA PHE A 107 12.66 -1.31 -0.95
C PHE A 107 14.08 -1.52 -0.44
N ILE A 108 14.29 -1.15 0.83
CA ILE A 108 15.50 -1.46 1.58
C ILE A 108 15.10 -2.25 2.83
N SER A 109 16.07 -2.88 3.51
CA SER A 109 15.81 -3.66 4.72
C SER A 109 15.16 -2.86 5.86
N SER A 110 15.28 -1.52 5.84
CA SER A 110 14.62 -0.61 6.77
C SER A 110 13.39 0.11 6.20
N SER A 111 12.90 -0.27 5.01
CA SER A 111 11.64 0.25 4.48
C SER A 111 10.48 -0.24 5.35
N PRO A 112 9.66 0.66 5.92
CA PRO A 112 8.49 0.26 6.69
C PRO A 112 7.52 -0.62 5.89
N GLU A 113 7.36 -0.37 4.60
CA GLU A 113 6.50 -1.13 3.68
C GLU A 113 7.00 -2.56 3.52
N TYR A 114 8.30 -2.73 3.29
CA TYR A 114 8.92 -4.06 3.22
C TYR A 114 8.75 -4.83 4.53
N ASN A 115 9.04 -4.18 5.65
CA ASN A 115 8.93 -4.82 6.95
C ASN A 115 7.47 -5.09 7.35
N ALA A 116 6.50 -4.33 6.86
CA ALA A 116 5.08 -4.64 7.01
C ALA A 116 4.71 -5.94 6.28
N MET A 117 5.18 -6.11 5.04
CA MET A 117 4.97 -7.35 4.27
C MET A 117 5.67 -8.54 4.92
N ALA A 118 6.94 -8.37 5.32
CA ALA A 118 7.73 -9.42 5.95
C ALA A 118 7.12 -9.84 7.30
N GLU A 119 6.68 -8.88 8.11
CA GLU A 119 6.02 -9.15 9.39
C GLU A 119 4.65 -9.79 9.21
N GLY A 120 3.88 -9.34 8.21
CA GLY A 120 2.62 -9.99 7.84
C GLY A 120 2.82 -11.45 7.46
N LYS A 121 3.80 -11.76 6.60
CA LYS A 121 4.18 -13.14 6.27
C LYS A 121 4.58 -13.94 7.52
N ARG A 122 5.39 -13.35 8.40
CA ARG A 122 5.87 -14.00 9.64
C ARG A 122 4.71 -14.35 10.59
N LEU A 123 3.72 -13.46 10.71
CA LEU A 123 2.58 -13.62 11.60
C LEU A 123 1.38 -14.33 10.96
N GLY A 124 1.43 -14.60 9.65
CA GLY A 124 0.30 -15.15 8.89
C GLY A 124 -0.83 -14.14 8.67
N ILE A 125 -0.52 -12.84 8.70
CA ILE A 125 -1.45 -11.74 8.44
C ILE A 125 -1.43 -11.42 6.94
N GLU A 126 -2.61 -11.26 6.34
CA GLU A 126 -2.72 -10.87 4.94
C GLU A 126 -2.17 -9.46 4.72
N THR A 127 -1.37 -9.28 3.66
CA THR A 127 -0.79 -7.98 3.29
C THR A 127 -1.18 -7.64 1.87
N ARG A 128 -1.59 -6.39 1.63
CA ARG A 128 -1.96 -5.91 0.30
C ARG A 128 -1.51 -4.48 0.03
N PHE A 129 -1.08 -4.24 -1.18
CA PHE A 129 -1.00 -2.92 -1.80
C PHE A 129 -2.41 -2.41 -2.14
N MET A 130 -2.67 -1.13 -1.87
CA MET A 130 -4.02 -0.54 -1.97
C MET A 130 -4.15 0.69 -2.89
N ASP A 131 -3.07 1.16 -3.50
CA ASP A 131 -3.15 2.30 -4.43
C ASP A 131 -3.62 1.85 -5.81
N LEU A 132 -4.09 2.81 -6.61
CA LEU A 132 -4.41 2.59 -8.01
C LEU A 132 -3.20 2.05 -8.79
N PRO A 133 -3.44 1.28 -9.87
CA PRO A 133 -2.37 0.89 -10.78
C PRO A 133 -1.59 2.10 -11.30
N TYR A 134 -0.28 1.96 -11.50
CA TYR A 134 0.59 3.07 -11.93
C TYR A 134 0.07 3.82 -13.17
N SER A 135 -0.50 3.11 -14.15
CA SER A 135 -1.11 3.73 -15.33
C SER A 135 -2.30 4.63 -14.99
N GLU A 136 -3.12 4.24 -14.01
CA GLU A 136 -4.26 5.04 -13.58
C GLU A 136 -3.84 6.25 -12.76
N ILE A 137 -2.80 6.11 -11.92
CA ILE A 137 -2.18 7.25 -11.24
C ILE A 137 -1.76 8.29 -12.28
N LEU A 138 -1.03 7.87 -13.32
CA LEU A 138 -0.59 8.77 -14.40
C LEU A 138 -1.74 9.45 -15.14
N ILE A 139 -2.80 8.70 -15.49
CA ILE A 139 -3.96 9.25 -16.21
C ILE A 139 -4.71 10.30 -15.38
N ASN A 140 -4.79 10.10 -14.06
CA ASN A 140 -5.54 10.98 -13.16
C ASN A 140 -4.72 12.15 -12.59
N THR A 141 -3.41 12.21 -12.87
CA THR A 141 -2.51 13.26 -12.35
C THR A 141 -1.85 14.11 -13.44
N ALA A 142 -2.08 13.79 -14.72
CA ALA A 142 -1.53 14.49 -15.88
C ALA A 142 -2.32 15.74 -16.29
#